data_AF-A0A2T6A955-F1
#
_entry.id   AF-A0A2T6A955-F1
#
_cell.length_a   1.000
_cell.length_b   1.000
_cell.length_c   1.000
_cell.angle_alpha   90.00
_cell.angle_beta   90.00
_cell.angle_gamma   90.00
#
_symmetry.space_group_name_H-M   'P 1'
#
loop_
_entity.id
_entity.type
_entity.pdbx_description
1 polymer ?
#
loop_
_entity_poly.entity_id
_entity_poly.type
_entity_poly.pdbx_seq_one_letter_code
_entity_poly.pdbx_strand_id
1 'polypeptide(L)'
;MTTDPAQTATFGYRTRRNFKEFVQSLPTKRDAIVVASFGRAGSTLVYDAVAEAMAQHRYHAAGGLSLKVAKDEAFDLGARKLRPGVVYKTHDYPDVLSGKKNVRALFLFGSAEEAALSVHAQKAARSEDWVKLHFEHLRRPYRYDDLLQEDVLGFRDQCVAWMSFEGVPVLCLRYEGLWDNIDTISEFCGLDVRLPKRRERAPKKVEPEALERARAVYGPLDNELAKLPDCFVASPEFGSRLKLRDVADTSSNTKEAQ
;
A
#
# COMPACT_ATOMS: atom_id res chain seq x y z
N MET A 1 -35.78 -3.48 -32.95
CA MET A 1 -35.18 -2.50 -32.01
C MET A 1 -34.11 -3.22 -31.21
N THR A 2 -32.86 -3.14 -31.66
CA THR A 2 -31.70 -3.71 -30.97
C THR A 2 -31.14 -2.66 -30.03
N THR A 3 -31.21 -2.90 -28.72
CA THR A 3 -30.60 -2.04 -27.72
C THR A 3 -29.08 -2.13 -27.81
N ASP A 4 -28.43 -0.96 -27.77
CA ASP A 4 -26.97 -0.84 -27.81
C ASP A 4 -26.34 -1.53 -26.58
N PRO A 5 -25.48 -2.55 -26.76
CA PRO A 5 -24.84 -3.26 -25.65
C PRO A 5 -24.02 -2.35 -24.72
N ALA A 6 -23.52 -1.21 -25.20
CA ALA A 6 -22.80 -0.23 -24.38
C ALA A 6 -23.71 0.47 -23.35
N GLN A 7 -25.00 0.67 -23.67
CA GLN A 7 -25.97 1.29 -22.76
C GLN A 7 -26.44 0.31 -21.68
N THR A 8 -26.56 -0.98 -22.01
CA THR A 8 -26.96 -2.02 -21.04
C THR A 8 -25.88 -2.26 -19.98
N ALA A 9 -24.60 -2.17 -20.35
CA ALA A 9 -23.47 -2.35 -19.42
C ALA A 9 -23.34 -1.20 -18.39
N THR A 10 -23.65 0.03 -18.79
CA THR A 10 -23.54 1.21 -17.92
C THR A 10 -24.65 1.28 -16.87
N PHE A 11 -25.87 0.85 -17.21
CA PHE A 11 -26.99 0.82 -16.26
C PHE A 11 -26.75 -0.16 -15.10
N GLY A 12 -26.28 -1.37 -15.41
CA GLY A 12 -25.97 -2.38 -14.39
C GLY A 12 -24.85 -1.96 -13.42
N TYR A 13 -23.83 -1.25 -13.92
CA TYR A 13 -22.72 -0.78 -13.10
C TYR A 13 -23.14 0.31 -12.09
N ARG A 14 -23.93 1.30 -12.54
CA ARG A 14 -24.43 2.38 -11.66
C ARG A 14 -25.31 1.84 -10.53
N THR A 15 -26.24 0.94 -10.86
CA THR A 15 -27.15 0.35 -9.86
C THR A 15 -26.38 -0.47 -8.83
N ARG A 16 -25.39 -1.26 -9.24
CA ARG A 16 -24.53 -2.03 -8.32
C ARG A 16 -23.68 -1.14 -7.43
N ARG A 17 -23.14 -0.04 -7.97
CA ARG A 17 -22.38 0.94 -7.18
C ARG A 17 -23.25 1.63 -6.13
N ASN A 18 -24.43 2.09 -6.52
CA ASN A 18 -25.36 2.74 -5.58
C ASN A 18 -25.78 1.79 -4.45
N PHE A 19 -26.06 0.52 -4.77
CA PHE A 19 -26.34 -0.49 -3.76
C PHE A 19 -25.16 -0.71 -2.81
N LYS A 20 -23.93 -0.86 -3.33
CA LYS A 20 -22.72 -0.99 -2.50
C LYS A 20 -22.58 0.21 -1.55
N GLU A 21 -22.68 1.43 -2.09
CA GLU A 21 -22.52 2.66 -1.31
C GLU A 21 -23.62 2.82 -0.24
N PHE A 22 -24.86 2.42 -0.56
CA PHE A 22 -25.96 2.38 0.40
C PHE A 22 -25.67 1.39 1.54
N VAL A 23 -25.29 0.15 1.25
CA VAL A 23 -25.00 -0.85 2.29
C VAL A 23 -23.78 -0.42 3.13
N GLN A 24 -22.77 0.17 2.51
CA GLN A 24 -21.62 0.74 3.22
C GLN A 24 -21.99 1.91 4.14
N SER A 25 -23.07 2.66 3.83
CA SER A 25 -23.54 3.77 4.67
C SER A 25 -24.35 3.33 5.90
N LEU A 26 -24.72 2.05 6.00
CA LEU A 26 -25.42 1.54 7.18
C LEU A 26 -24.56 1.75 8.44
N PRO A 27 -25.14 2.26 9.54
CA PRO A 27 -24.41 2.57 10.77
C PRO A 27 -23.59 1.38 11.30
N THR A 28 -22.40 1.66 11.79
CA THR A 28 -21.55 0.70 12.50
C THR A 28 -20.64 1.42 13.47
N LYS A 29 -20.24 0.75 14.55
CA LYS A 29 -19.26 1.24 15.53
C LYS A 29 -17.81 0.97 15.12
N ARG A 30 -17.59 0.36 13.96
CA ARG A 30 -16.26 -0.01 13.47
C ARG A 30 -15.62 1.15 12.73
N ASP A 31 -14.33 1.36 12.98
CA ASP A 31 -13.54 2.32 12.23
C ASP A 31 -13.47 1.95 10.74
N ALA A 32 -13.22 2.94 9.89
CA ALA A 32 -12.70 2.65 8.57
C ALA A 32 -11.23 2.22 8.72
N ILE A 33 -10.82 1.17 7.99
CA ILE A 33 -9.43 0.71 8.00
C ILE A 33 -8.80 1.02 6.66
N VAL A 34 -7.71 1.79 6.68
CA VAL A 34 -6.90 2.06 5.48
C VAL A 34 -5.71 1.10 5.47
N VAL A 35 -5.55 0.31 4.41
CA VAL A 35 -4.38 -0.53 4.18
C VAL A 35 -3.53 0.13 3.10
N ALA A 36 -2.51 0.84 3.55
CA ALA A 36 -1.54 1.52 2.72
C ALA A 36 -0.28 0.66 2.55
N SER A 37 0.44 0.90 1.46
CA SER A 37 1.82 0.44 1.31
C SER A 37 2.55 1.24 0.27
N PHE A 38 3.88 1.24 0.35
CA PHE A 38 4.73 1.83 -0.67
C PHE A 38 4.83 1.04 -1.98
N GLY A 39 3.77 0.36 -2.43
CA GLY A 39 3.75 -0.37 -3.71
C GLY A 39 4.47 -1.72 -3.66
N ARG A 40 3.84 -2.77 -4.20
CA ARG A 40 4.42 -4.14 -4.30
C ARG A 40 4.86 -4.81 -2.98
N ALA A 41 4.63 -4.21 -1.81
CA ALA A 41 4.96 -4.75 -0.49
C ALA A 41 3.97 -5.79 0.07
N GLY A 42 3.20 -6.47 -0.78
CA GLY A 42 2.24 -7.49 -0.32
C GLY A 42 0.96 -6.96 0.34
N SER A 43 0.62 -5.67 0.20
CA SER A 43 -0.59 -5.09 0.82
C SER A 43 -1.90 -5.74 0.42
N THR A 44 -1.99 -6.35 -0.77
CA THR A 44 -3.20 -7.10 -1.18
C THR A 44 -3.52 -8.23 -0.20
N LEU A 45 -2.51 -8.94 0.31
CA LEU A 45 -2.71 -10.06 1.24
C LEU A 45 -3.34 -9.58 2.56
N VAL A 46 -2.80 -8.51 3.15
CA VAL A 46 -3.34 -7.94 4.39
C VAL A 46 -4.68 -7.25 4.16
N TYR A 47 -4.82 -6.53 3.04
CA TYR A 47 -6.08 -5.91 2.64
C TYR A 47 -7.22 -6.93 2.54
N ASP A 48 -6.96 -8.07 1.88
CA ASP A 48 -7.96 -9.12 1.72
C ASP A 48 -8.32 -9.74 3.08
N ALA A 49 -7.32 -10.10 3.89
CA ALA A 49 -7.53 -10.68 5.23
C ALA A 49 -8.32 -9.76 6.17
N VAL A 50 -7.97 -8.48 6.22
CA VAL A 50 -8.66 -7.49 7.08
C VAL A 50 -10.08 -7.24 6.57
N ALA A 51 -10.29 -7.24 5.25
CA ALA A 51 -11.62 -7.10 4.68
C ALA A 51 -12.52 -8.32 4.91
N GLU A 52 -11.97 -9.53 4.86
CA GLU A 52 -12.68 -10.76 5.24
C GLU A 52 -13.09 -10.72 6.71
N ALA A 53 -12.17 -10.32 7.61
CA ALA A 53 -12.47 -10.15 9.02
C ALA A 53 -13.54 -9.07 9.26
N MET A 54 -13.48 -7.95 8.54
CA MET A 54 -14.50 -6.89 8.59
C MET A 54 -15.86 -7.40 8.09
N ALA A 55 -15.89 -8.15 6.99
CA ALA A 55 -17.11 -8.71 6.43
C ALA A 55 -17.74 -9.73 7.39
N GLN A 56 -16.93 -10.62 7.97
CA GLN A 56 -17.35 -11.57 8.99
C GLN A 56 -17.90 -10.85 10.23
N HIS A 57 -17.24 -9.79 10.68
CA HIS A 57 -17.69 -9.03 11.83
C HIS A 57 -19.00 -8.28 11.57
N ARG A 58 -19.15 -7.61 10.42
CA ARG A 58 -20.32 -6.76 10.11
C ARG A 58 -21.54 -7.53 9.64
N TYR A 59 -21.31 -8.60 8.88
CA TYR A 59 -22.36 -9.27 8.12
C TYR A 59 -22.46 -10.76 8.45
N HIS A 60 -21.66 -11.25 9.43
CA HIS A 60 -21.58 -12.66 9.81
C HIS A 60 -21.24 -13.60 8.64
N ALA A 61 -20.59 -13.06 7.60
CA ALA A 61 -20.19 -13.79 6.40
C ALA A 61 -18.91 -13.18 5.80
N ALA A 62 -17.91 -14.03 5.53
CA ALA A 62 -16.61 -13.62 4.98
C ALA A 62 -16.53 -13.62 3.43
N GLY A 63 -17.58 -14.06 2.71
CA GLY A 63 -17.52 -14.32 1.27
C GLY A 63 -18.55 -13.60 0.40
N GLY A 64 -18.33 -13.63 -0.92
CA GLY A 64 -19.32 -13.19 -1.90
C GLY A 64 -19.64 -11.69 -1.82
N LEU A 65 -20.90 -11.35 -1.52
CA LEU A 65 -21.37 -9.96 -1.52
C LEU A 65 -20.89 -9.18 -0.29
N SER A 66 -20.82 -9.80 0.89
CA SER A 66 -20.39 -9.13 2.12
C SER A 66 -18.95 -8.63 2.00
N LEU A 67 -18.06 -9.47 1.46
CA LEU A 67 -16.67 -9.10 1.19
C LEU A 67 -16.58 -7.94 0.18
N LYS A 68 -17.36 -7.99 -0.91
CA LYS A 68 -17.39 -6.89 -1.91
C LYS A 68 -17.84 -5.55 -1.32
N VAL A 69 -18.74 -5.58 -0.34
CA VAL A 69 -19.21 -4.37 0.36
C VAL A 69 -18.19 -3.88 1.38
N ALA A 70 -17.53 -4.79 2.11
CA ALA A 70 -16.49 -4.45 3.08
C ALA A 70 -15.20 -3.92 2.44
N LYS A 71 -14.99 -4.16 1.15
CA LYS A 71 -13.79 -3.76 0.39
C LYS A 71 -13.99 -2.50 -0.44
N ASP A 72 -12.98 -1.65 -0.50
CA ASP A 72 -12.89 -0.57 -1.48
C ASP A 72 -11.44 -0.18 -1.79
N GLU A 73 -11.25 0.54 -2.89
CA GLU A 73 -9.97 1.14 -3.25
C GLU A 73 -10.09 2.67 -3.18
N ALA A 74 -9.03 3.32 -2.71
CA ALA A 74 -8.94 4.76 -2.56
C ALA A 74 -7.54 5.23 -2.99
N PHE A 75 -7.27 5.12 -4.30
CA PHE A 75 -6.03 5.65 -4.90
C PHE A 75 -5.92 7.17 -4.78
N ASP A 76 -7.06 7.85 -4.60
CA ASP A 76 -7.13 9.21 -4.10
C ASP A 76 -7.86 9.23 -2.74
N LEU A 77 -7.08 9.31 -1.67
CA LEU A 77 -7.62 9.33 -0.31
C LEU A 77 -8.36 10.64 -0.02
N GLY A 78 -7.92 11.76 -0.61
CA GLY A 78 -8.54 13.08 -0.41
C GLY A 78 -9.92 13.20 -1.04
N ALA A 79 -10.11 12.60 -2.22
CA ALA A 79 -11.37 12.58 -2.94
C ALA A 79 -12.35 11.51 -2.42
N ARG A 80 -11.92 10.61 -1.54
CA ARG A 80 -12.74 9.50 -1.04
C ARG A 80 -13.36 9.79 0.32
N LYS A 81 -14.68 9.65 0.42
CA LYS A 81 -15.37 9.55 1.71
C LYS A 81 -15.10 8.18 2.33
N LEU A 82 -14.23 8.14 3.34
CA LEU A 82 -14.00 6.94 4.15
C LEU A 82 -15.21 6.64 5.02
N ARG A 83 -15.75 5.43 4.92
CA ARG A 83 -16.96 5.00 5.63
C ARG A 83 -16.58 4.02 6.75
N PRO A 84 -17.12 4.21 7.97
CA PRO A 84 -16.99 3.24 9.06
C PRO A 84 -17.28 1.80 8.61
N GLY A 85 -16.45 0.86 9.06
CA GLY A 85 -16.57 -0.56 8.77
C GLY A 85 -16.32 -0.94 7.30
N VAL A 86 -15.57 -0.12 6.57
CA VAL A 86 -15.06 -0.44 5.23
C VAL A 86 -13.54 -0.43 5.27
N VAL A 87 -12.93 -1.36 4.55
CA VAL A 87 -11.49 -1.49 4.39
C VAL A 87 -11.11 -0.91 3.04
N TYR A 88 -10.17 0.03 3.04
CA TYR A 88 -9.71 0.76 1.86
C TYR A 88 -8.27 0.40 1.56
N LYS A 89 -7.98 0.01 0.32
CA LYS A 89 -6.59 -0.11 -0.15
C LYS A 89 -6.12 1.17 -0.80
N THR A 90 -4.88 1.58 -0.52
CA THR A 90 -4.28 2.79 -1.10
C THR A 90 -2.76 2.70 -1.23
N HIS A 91 -2.22 3.62 -2.01
CA HIS A 91 -0.80 3.92 -2.17
C HIS A 91 -0.54 5.44 -2.00
N ASP A 92 -1.55 6.17 -1.53
CA ASP A 92 -1.52 7.62 -1.35
C ASP A 92 -0.82 8.00 -0.02
N TYR A 93 -0.57 9.30 0.16
CA TYR A 93 0.05 9.84 1.37
C TYR A 93 -0.96 10.02 2.52
N PRO A 94 -0.52 9.99 3.78
CA PRO A 94 -1.43 9.96 4.94
C PRO A 94 -1.96 11.34 5.35
N ASP A 95 -1.37 12.43 4.85
CA ASP A 95 -1.66 13.82 5.27
C ASP A 95 -3.16 14.15 5.21
N VAL A 96 -3.84 13.68 4.17
CA VAL A 96 -5.29 13.86 3.97
C VAL A 96 -6.15 13.18 5.04
N LEU A 97 -5.59 12.26 5.84
CA LEU A 97 -6.27 11.61 6.97
C LEU A 97 -6.27 12.46 8.24
N SER A 98 -5.51 13.55 8.30
CA SER A 98 -5.38 14.38 9.50
C SER A 98 -6.74 14.89 9.99
N GLY A 99 -7.00 14.71 11.29
CA GLY A 99 -8.26 15.13 11.91
C GLY A 99 -9.48 14.25 11.58
N LYS A 100 -9.33 13.19 10.77
CA LYS A 100 -10.40 12.21 10.58
C LYS A 100 -10.57 11.39 11.85
N LYS A 101 -11.83 11.21 12.26
CA LYS A 101 -12.22 10.37 13.40
C LYS A 101 -12.66 9.00 12.90
N ASN A 102 -12.54 7.98 13.75
CA ASN A 102 -12.95 6.60 13.46
C ASN A 102 -12.27 6.04 12.20
N VAL A 103 -10.98 6.35 12.04
CA VAL A 103 -10.11 5.82 11.00
C VAL A 103 -8.85 5.29 11.67
N ARG A 104 -8.40 4.11 11.25
CA ARG A 104 -7.07 3.58 11.55
C ARG A 104 -6.40 3.17 10.26
N ALA A 105 -5.09 3.12 10.26
CA ALA A 105 -4.33 2.66 9.11
C ALA A 105 -3.36 1.54 9.44
N LEU A 106 -3.18 0.63 8.50
CA LEU A 106 -2.05 -0.28 8.42
C LEU A 106 -1.15 0.23 7.30
N PHE A 107 0.14 0.40 7.56
CA PHE A 107 1.12 0.73 6.55
C PHE A 107 2.11 -0.42 6.38
N LEU A 108 2.07 -1.09 5.22
CA LEU A 108 2.99 -2.18 4.92
C LEU A 108 4.24 -1.67 4.20
N PHE A 109 5.38 -2.15 4.68
CA PHE A 109 6.67 -1.97 4.05
C PHE A 109 7.43 -3.30 3.94
N GLY A 110 8.55 -3.30 3.23
CA GLY A 110 9.38 -4.49 2.99
C GLY A 110 10.69 -4.08 2.31
N SER A 111 11.27 -4.95 1.48
CA SER A 111 12.40 -4.56 0.64
C SER A 111 11.96 -3.66 -0.52
N ALA A 112 12.51 -2.45 -0.57
CA ALA A 112 12.43 -1.50 -1.67
C ALA A 112 13.14 -2.05 -2.92
N GLU A 113 14.29 -2.73 -2.76
CA GLU A 113 14.99 -3.41 -3.87
C GLU A 113 14.07 -4.44 -4.53
N GLU A 114 13.47 -5.35 -3.74
CA GLU A 114 12.56 -6.36 -4.26
C GLU A 114 11.29 -5.75 -4.90
N ALA A 115 10.79 -4.64 -4.35
CA ALA A 115 9.64 -3.93 -4.89
C ALA A 115 9.96 -3.31 -6.25
N ALA A 116 11.09 -2.60 -6.38
CA ALA A 116 11.54 -2.01 -7.64
C ALA A 116 11.79 -3.08 -8.71
N LEU A 117 12.50 -4.16 -8.36
CA LEU A 117 12.71 -5.31 -9.25
C LEU A 117 11.39 -5.98 -9.64
N SER A 118 10.40 -5.98 -8.74
CA SER A 118 9.07 -6.44 -9.10
C SER A 118 8.42 -5.54 -10.14
N VAL A 119 8.58 -4.22 -10.08
CA VAL A 119 8.03 -3.31 -11.10
C VAL A 119 8.76 -3.52 -12.43
N HIS A 120 10.09 -3.60 -12.39
CA HIS A 120 10.93 -3.87 -13.56
C HIS A 120 10.47 -5.14 -14.32
N ALA A 121 10.33 -6.26 -13.61
CA ALA A 121 9.88 -7.52 -14.19
C ALA A 121 8.42 -7.48 -14.71
N GLN A 122 7.55 -6.66 -14.12
CA GLN A 122 6.15 -6.55 -14.56
C GLN A 122 5.99 -5.74 -15.86
N LYS A 123 6.95 -4.87 -16.24
CA LYS A 123 6.90 -4.17 -17.54
C LYS A 123 6.84 -5.19 -18.69
N ALA A 124 7.69 -6.21 -18.64
CA ALA A 124 7.70 -7.28 -19.64
C ALA A 124 6.46 -8.19 -19.55
N ALA A 125 5.97 -8.46 -18.34
CA ALA A 125 4.88 -9.42 -18.12
C ALA A 125 3.47 -8.86 -18.33
N ARG A 126 3.25 -7.55 -18.18
CA ARG A 126 1.91 -6.93 -18.23
C ARG A 126 1.76 -5.91 -19.34
N SER A 127 2.54 -4.83 -19.29
CA SER A 127 2.64 -3.78 -20.31
C SER A 127 3.29 -2.54 -19.69
N GLU A 128 3.65 -1.58 -20.54
CA GLU A 128 4.03 -0.23 -20.11
C GLU A 128 2.86 0.53 -19.45
N ASP A 129 1.62 0.39 -19.97
CA ASP A 129 0.44 1.05 -19.40
C ASP A 129 0.18 0.62 -17.96
N TRP A 130 0.43 -0.65 -17.64
CA TRP A 130 0.35 -1.13 -16.26
C TRP A 130 1.36 -0.42 -15.35
N VAL A 131 2.57 -0.18 -15.84
CA VAL A 131 3.61 0.56 -15.09
C VAL A 131 3.20 2.02 -14.93
N LYS A 132 2.71 2.68 -15.98
CA LYS A 132 2.20 4.07 -15.89
C LYS A 132 1.12 4.21 -14.83
N LEU A 133 0.13 3.30 -14.84
CA LEU A 133 -0.93 3.27 -13.82
C LEU A 133 -0.36 3.00 -12.42
N HIS A 134 0.69 2.18 -12.31
CA HIS A 134 1.32 1.93 -11.02
C HIS A 134 1.99 3.19 -10.45
N PHE A 135 2.70 3.97 -11.28
CA PHE A 135 3.27 5.27 -10.91
C PHE A 135 2.18 6.27 -10.49
N GLU A 136 1.07 6.31 -11.23
CA GLU A 136 -0.10 7.16 -10.89
C GLU A 136 -0.64 6.83 -9.50
N HIS A 137 -0.82 5.54 -9.19
CA HIS A 137 -1.29 5.11 -7.86
C HIS A 137 -0.32 5.50 -6.74
N LEU A 138 0.99 5.56 -7.02
CA LEU A 138 2.02 6.00 -6.06
C LEU A 138 2.16 7.52 -5.97
N ARG A 139 1.35 8.28 -6.73
CA ARG A 139 1.46 9.74 -6.88
C ARG A 139 2.83 10.19 -7.38
N ARG A 140 3.43 9.42 -8.29
CA ARG A 140 4.74 9.74 -8.89
C ARG A 140 4.60 9.97 -10.39
N PRO A 141 5.37 10.91 -10.98
CA PRO A 141 5.44 11.06 -12.43
C PRO A 141 6.04 9.80 -13.04
N TYR A 142 5.53 9.39 -14.20
CA TYR A 142 6.07 8.23 -14.90
C TYR A 142 7.52 8.46 -15.33
N ARG A 143 8.44 7.71 -14.73
CA ARG A 143 9.90 7.80 -14.96
C ARG A 143 10.55 6.42 -14.93
N TYR A 144 10.01 5.48 -15.72
CA TYR A 144 10.48 4.09 -15.66
C TYR A 144 11.97 3.93 -16.01
N ASP A 145 12.49 4.72 -16.95
CA ASP A 145 13.89 4.58 -17.40
C ASP A 145 14.89 4.97 -16.30
N ASP A 146 14.44 5.74 -15.31
CA ASP A 146 15.19 6.14 -14.13
C ASP A 146 15.01 5.17 -12.94
N LEU A 147 14.19 4.12 -13.08
CA LEU A 147 13.82 3.19 -12.00
C LEU A 147 15.01 2.54 -11.29
N LEU A 148 16.08 2.27 -12.03
CA LEU A 148 17.31 1.65 -11.53
C LEU A 148 18.45 2.66 -11.36
N GLN A 149 18.13 3.96 -11.38
CA GLN A 149 19.09 5.06 -11.22
C GLN A 149 18.81 5.86 -9.94
N GLU A 150 17.53 5.98 -9.56
CA GLU A 150 17.10 6.69 -8.35
C GLU A 150 15.73 6.19 -7.84
N ASP A 151 15.28 6.65 -6.67
CA ASP A 151 13.98 6.32 -6.08
C ASP A 151 12.81 7.07 -6.74
N VAL A 152 12.57 6.79 -8.02
CA VAL A 152 11.44 7.39 -8.75
C VAL A 152 10.08 6.94 -8.24
N LEU A 153 10.01 5.79 -7.54
CA LEU A 153 8.79 5.27 -6.92
C LEU A 153 8.46 5.95 -5.59
N GLY A 154 9.39 6.73 -5.03
CA GLY A 154 9.19 7.50 -3.80
C GLY A 154 9.02 6.62 -2.57
N PHE A 155 9.69 5.46 -2.54
CA PHE A 155 9.60 4.52 -1.43
C PHE A 155 10.06 5.16 -0.12
N ARG A 156 11.17 5.92 -0.14
CA ARG A 156 11.65 6.65 1.04
C ARG A 156 10.61 7.66 1.51
N ASP A 157 10.09 8.48 0.61
CA ASP A 157 9.10 9.53 0.91
C ASP A 157 7.86 8.92 1.57
N GLN A 158 7.34 7.81 1.03
CA GLN A 158 6.20 7.12 1.59
C GLN A 158 6.49 6.52 2.98
N CYS A 159 7.64 5.88 3.16
CA CYS A 159 8.03 5.35 4.48
C CYS A 159 8.10 6.48 5.50
N VAL A 160 8.80 7.58 5.19
CA VAL A 160 8.90 8.74 6.06
C VAL A 160 7.51 9.29 6.40
N ALA A 161 6.68 9.53 5.40
CA ALA A 161 5.36 10.11 5.58
C ALA A 161 4.47 9.24 6.48
N TRP A 162 4.34 7.94 6.19
CA TRP A 162 3.48 7.05 6.95
C TRP A 162 4.02 6.70 8.33
N MET A 163 5.34 6.48 8.46
CA MET A 163 5.94 6.08 9.74
C MET A 163 6.03 7.24 10.75
N SER A 164 5.97 8.50 10.29
CA SER A 164 5.91 9.67 11.18
C SER A 164 4.52 10.28 11.35
N PHE A 165 3.49 9.68 10.76
CA PHE A 165 2.16 10.26 10.75
C PHE A 165 1.43 10.06 12.08
N GLU A 166 0.92 11.16 12.64
CA GLU A 166 0.18 11.17 13.92
C GLU A 166 -1.30 11.57 13.77
N GLY A 167 -1.76 11.87 12.54
CA GLY A 167 -3.13 12.36 12.34
C GLY A 167 -4.22 11.32 12.60
N VAL A 168 -3.90 10.03 12.49
CA VAL A 168 -4.71 8.88 12.92
C VAL A 168 -3.77 7.77 13.42
N PRO A 169 -4.24 6.78 14.21
CA PRO A 169 -3.42 5.63 14.56
C PRO A 169 -2.98 4.86 13.31
N VAL A 170 -1.67 4.64 13.15
CA VAL A 170 -1.08 3.85 12.07
C VAL A 170 -0.25 2.72 12.66
N LEU A 171 -0.54 1.48 12.29
CA LEU A 171 0.33 0.34 12.57
C LEU A 171 1.22 0.07 11.35
N CYS A 172 2.52 0.24 11.51
CA CYS A 172 3.52 -0.06 10.51
C CYS A 172 3.92 -1.53 10.60
N LEU A 173 3.93 -2.23 9.47
CA LEU A 173 4.14 -3.67 9.37
C LEU A 173 5.18 -3.99 8.29
N ARG A 174 6.28 -4.63 8.68
CA ARG A 174 7.20 -5.25 7.75
C ARG A 174 6.58 -6.54 7.21
N TYR A 175 6.63 -6.73 5.89
CA TYR A 175 6.05 -7.91 5.23
C TYR A 175 6.57 -9.23 5.83
N GLU A 176 7.86 -9.30 6.10
CA GLU A 176 8.54 -10.50 6.58
C GLU A 176 8.04 -10.95 7.96
N GLY A 177 7.59 -10.01 8.80
CA GLY A 177 7.07 -10.26 10.15
C GLY A 177 5.55 -10.36 10.25
N LEU A 178 4.81 -10.34 9.12
CA LEU A 178 3.33 -10.31 9.15
C LEU A 178 2.71 -11.47 9.93
N TRP A 179 3.22 -12.69 9.73
CA TRP A 179 2.66 -13.90 10.35
C TRP A 179 2.91 -13.96 11.85
N ASP A 180 4.04 -13.44 12.31
CA ASP A 180 4.43 -13.44 13.72
C ASP A 180 3.72 -12.33 14.51
N ASN A 181 3.10 -11.37 13.82
CA ASN A 181 2.43 -10.21 14.42
C ASN A 181 0.90 -10.24 14.20
N ILE A 182 0.31 -11.40 13.88
CA ILE A 182 -1.12 -11.51 13.57
C ILE A 182 -2.03 -11.10 14.74
N ASP A 183 -1.62 -11.39 15.97
CA ASP A 183 -2.36 -11.01 17.18
C ASP A 183 -2.37 -9.50 17.35
N THR A 184 -1.22 -8.83 17.15
CA THR A 184 -1.11 -7.37 17.18
C THR A 184 -1.94 -6.71 16.09
N ILE A 185 -1.96 -7.27 14.87
CA ILE A 185 -2.80 -6.80 13.77
C ILE A 185 -4.29 -6.90 14.15
N SER A 186 -4.69 -8.03 14.73
CA SER A 186 -6.07 -8.31 15.15
C SER A 186 -6.52 -7.36 16.25
N GLU A 187 -5.68 -7.15 17.28
CA GLU A 187 -5.92 -6.21 18.36
C GLU A 187 -6.05 -4.77 17.83
N PHE A 188 -5.10 -4.34 17.01
CA PHE A 188 -5.08 -2.98 16.45
C PHE A 188 -6.32 -2.70 15.60
N CYS A 189 -6.77 -3.67 14.81
CA CYS A 189 -7.98 -3.55 13.99
C CYS A 189 -9.27 -3.75 14.80
N GLY A 190 -9.19 -4.37 15.98
CA GLY A 190 -10.34 -4.84 16.74
C GLY A 190 -11.14 -5.92 16.00
N LEU A 191 -10.48 -6.75 15.20
CA LEU A 191 -11.06 -7.79 14.34
C LEU A 191 -10.28 -9.10 14.51
N ASP A 192 -10.92 -10.26 14.33
CA ASP A 192 -10.22 -11.56 14.23
C ASP A 192 -9.62 -11.68 12.81
N VAL A 193 -8.41 -11.13 12.63
CA VAL A 193 -7.71 -11.13 11.33
C VAL A 193 -6.95 -12.44 11.17
N ARG A 194 -7.11 -13.09 10.02
CA ARG A 194 -6.42 -14.34 9.70
C ARG A 194 -5.70 -14.21 8.38
N LEU A 195 -4.39 -14.49 8.37
CA LEU A 195 -3.61 -14.52 7.15
C LEU A 195 -3.64 -15.93 6.54
N PRO A 196 -3.57 -16.07 5.22
CA PRO A 196 -3.33 -17.36 4.60
C PRO A 196 -1.97 -17.92 5.05
N LYS A 197 -1.80 -19.25 4.94
CA LYS A 197 -0.52 -19.90 5.22
C LYS A 197 0.61 -19.21 4.44
N ARG A 198 1.72 -18.92 5.13
CA ARG A 198 2.92 -18.34 4.52
C ARG A 198 3.37 -19.17 3.32
N ARG A 199 3.61 -18.50 2.20
CA ARG A 199 4.16 -19.09 0.99
C ARG A 199 5.49 -18.42 0.71
N GLU A 200 6.49 -19.21 0.32
CA GLU A 200 7.73 -18.66 -0.19
C GLU A 200 7.47 -17.88 -1.48
N ARG A 201 8.14 -16.74 -1.62
CA ARG A 201 8.07 -15.94 -2.83
C ARG A 201 8.80 -16.69 -3.94
N ALA A 202 8.16 -16.83 -5.09
CA ALA A 202 8.84 -17.37 -6.27
C ALA A 202 10.02 -16.46 -6.64
N PRO A 203 11.21 -17.01 -6.92
CA PRO A 203 12.35 -16.22 -7.34
C PRO A 203 12.02 -15.50 -8.65
N LYS A 204 12.38 -14.21 -8.73
CA LYS A 204 12.21 -13.43 -9.95
C LYS A 204 13.41 -13.69 -10.85
N LYS A 205 13.15 -13.93 -12.14
CA LYS A 205 14.21 -13.92 -13.16
C LYS A 205 14.53 -12.45 -13.47
N VAL A 206 15.68 -11.99 -13.03
CA VAL A 206 16.18 -10.63 -13.22
C VAL A 206 17.62 -10.74 -13.68
N GLU A 207 18.00 -9.94 -14.67
CA GLU A 207 19.38 -9.90 -15.15
C GLU A 207 20.33 -9.41 -14.04
N PRO A 208 21.53 -9.99 -13.90
CA PRO A 208 22.47 -9.62 -12.84
C PRO A 208 22.76 -8.12 -12.77
N GLU A 209 22.90 -7.46 -13.92
CA GLU A 209 23.13 -6.01 -14.00
C GLU A 209 21.95 -5.19 -13.45
N ALA A 210 20.71 -5.63 -13.67
CA ALA A 210 19.53 -4.96 -13.12
C ALA A 210 19.44 -5.14 -11.60
N LEU A 211 19.82 -6.32 -11.10
CA LEU A 211 19.92 -6.60 -9.67
C LEU A 211 20.97 -5.71 -8.99
N GLU A 212 22.17 -5.59 -9.57
CA GLU A 212 23.24 -4.75 -9.05
C GLU A 212 22.84 -3.27 -9.00
N ARG A 213 22.24 -2.75 -10.08
CA ARG A 213 21.73 -1.36 -10.11
C ARG A 213 20.61 -1.13 -9.11
N ALA A 214 19.65 -2.06 -9.01
CA ALA A 214 18.59 -1.96 -8.01
C ALA A 214 19.16 -1.93 -6.59
N ARG A 215 20.14 -2.78 -6.30
CA ARG A 215 20.82 -2.80 -5.00
C ARG A 215 21.55 -1.50 -4.71
N ALA A 216 22.23 -0.92 -5.69
CA ALA A 216 22.91 0.36 -5.53
C ALA A 216 21.94 1.50 -5.15
N VAL A 217 20.76 1.53 -5.78
CA VAL A 217 19.74 2.56 -5.55
C VAL A 217 18.95 2.33 -4.26
N TYR A 218 18.42 1.13 -4.07
CA TYR A 218 17.44 0.82 -3.02
C TYR A 218 18.03 0.12 -1.80
N GLY A 219 19.20 -0.53 -1.93
CA GLY A 219 19.89 -1.21 -0.83
C GLY A 219 20.18 -0.30 0.38
N PRO A 220 20.58 0.98 0.20
CA PRO A 220 20.71 1.91 1.32
C PRO A 220 19.41 2.11 2.11
N LEU A 221 18.26 2.20 1.43
CA LEU A 221 16.96 2.27 2.10
C LEU A 221 16.63 0.96 2.83
N ASP A 222 16.87 -0.19 2.19
CA ASP A 222 16.64 -1.50 2.81
C ASP A 222 17.48 -1.71 4.08
N ASN A 223 18.73 -1.26 4.08
CA ASN A 223 19.60 -1.28 5.25
C ASN A 223 19.04 -0.45 6.42
N GLU A 224 18.41 0.69 6.13
CA GLU A 224 17.75 1.49 7.17
C GLU A 224 16.45 0.85 7.63
N LEU A 225 15.63 0.36 6.68
CA LEU A 225 14.39 -0.33 6.99
C LEU A 225 14.65 -1.55 7.87
N ALA A 226 15.71 -2.33 7.64
CA ALA A 226 16.08 -3.50 8.40
C ALA A 226 16.33 -3.23 9.91
N LYS A 227 16.70 -2.00 10.27
CA LYS A 227 16.94 -1.59 11.67
C LYS A 227 15.64 -1.29 12.43
N LEU A 228 14.51 -1.16 11.74
CA LEU A 228 13.21 -0.94 12.36
C LEU A 228 12.66 -2.23 12.96
N PRO A 229 11.75 -2.15 13.97
CA PRO A 229 10.96 -3.31 14.38
C PRO A 229 10.06 -3.79 13.23
N ASP A 230 9.68 -5.08 13.26
CA ASP A 230 8.76 -5.63 12.25
C ASP A 230 7.33 -5.11 12.40
N CYS A 231 6.95 -4.68 13.61
CA CYS A 231 5.63 -4.17 13.93
C CYS A 231 5.75 -3.04 14.95
N PHE A 232 5.22 -1.87 14.64
CA PHE A 232 5.24 -0.71 15.54
C PHE A 232 4.14 0.28 15.17
N VAL A 233 3.72 1.11 16.14
CA VAL A 233 2.83 2.24 15.87
C VAL A 233 3.66 3.43 15.38
N ALA A 234 3.20 4.10 14.31
CA ALA A 234 3.87 5.26 13.75
C ALA A 234 4.11 6.36 14.80
N SER A 235 5.26 7.02 14.70
CA SER A 235 5.64 8.15 15.54
C SER A 235 6.72 8.99 14.83
N PRO A 236 6.86 10.29 15.16
CA PRO A 236 7.86 11.16 14.54
C PRO A 236 9.30 10.63 14.63
N GLU A 237 9.59 9.84 15.67
CA GLU A 237 10.88 9.18 15.86
C GLU A 237 11.24 8.28 14.68
N PHE A 238 10.31 7.44 14.21
CA PHE A 238 10.59 6.47 13.15
C PHE A 238 10.83 7.13 11.79
N GLY A 239 10.06 8.16 11.44
CA GLY A 239 10.33 8.91 10.21
C GLY A 239 11.63 9.71 10.25
N SER A 240 12.01 10.22 11.42
CA SER A 240 13.27 10.96 11.58
C SER A 240 14.50 10.09 11.32
N ARG A 241 14.46 8.81 11.71
CA ARG A 241 15.53 7.84 11.43
C ARG A 241 15.78 7.64 9.93
N LEU A 242 14.76 7.83 9.09
CA LEU A 242 14.86 7.66 7.63
C LEU A 242 15.28 8.95 6.88
N LYS A 243 15.22 10.13 7.51
CA LYS A 243 15.56 11.43 6.90
C LYS A 243 17.06 11.78 6.93
N LEU A 244 17.83 11.22 7.87
CA LEU A 244 19.11 11.78 8.30
C LEU A 244 20.31 11.60 7.33
N ARG A 245 20.16 11.01 6.14
CA ARG A 245 21.30 10.68 5.27
C ARG A 245 21.38 11.39 3.91
N ASP A 246 20.37 12.15 3.50
CA ASP A 246 20.39 12.82 2.18
C ASP A 246 21.46 13.93 2.06
N VAL A 247 22.10 14.32 3.17
CA VAL A 247 23.03 15.48 3.20
C VAL A 247 24.50 15.08 2.97
N ALA A 248 24.87 13.79 3.06
CA ALA A 248 26.29 13.41 3.05
C ALA A 248 26.85 13.04 1.66
N ASP A 249 26.06 12.50 0.74
CA ASP A 249 26.61 11.79 -0.44
C ASP A 249 26.56 12.54 -1.79
N THR A 250 25.98 13.74 -1.87
CA THR A 250 25.94 14.51 -3.13
C THR A 250 27.10 15.49 -3.32
N SER A 251 27.99 15.63 -2.33
CA SER A 251 29.08 16.63 -2.37
C SER A 251 30.43 16.12 -2.91
N SER A 252 30.55 14.84 -3.31
CA SER A 252 31.84 14.26 -3.75
C SER A 252 32.02 14.04 -5.25
N ASN A 253 31.05 14.39 -6.12
CA ASN A 253 31.14 14.09 -7.57
C ASN A 253 31.31 15.32 -8.50
N THR A 254 31.75 16.48 -8.00
CA THR A 254 31.98 17.68 -8.85
C THR A 254 33.45 18.00 -9.11
N LYS A 255 34.38 17.06 -8.93
CA LYS A 255 35.80 17.28 -9.30
C LYS A 255 36.34 16.09 -10.08
N GLU A 256 36.31 16.20 -11.41
CA GLU A 256 37.42 15.94 -12.34
C GLU A 256 36.90 15.92 -13.78
N ALA A 257 36.73 17.12 -14.33
CA ALA A 257 36.73 17.35 -15.77
C ALA A 257 37.39 18.73 -16.00
N GLN A 258 38.71 18.77 -15.84
CA GLN A 258 39.60 19.82 -16.36
C GLN A 258 40.87 19.14 -16.87
#